data_AF-A0A409WP70-F1
#
_entry.id   AF-A0A409WP70-F1
#
_cell.length_a   1.000
_cell.length_b   1.000
_cell.length_c   1.000
_cell.angle_alpha   90.00
_cell.angle_beta   90.00
_cell.angle_gamma   90.00
#
_symmetry.space_group_name_H-M   'P 1'
#
loop_
_entity.id
_entity.type
_entity.pdbx_description
1 polymer ?
#
loop_
_entity_poly.entity_id
_entity_poly.type
_entity_poly.pdbx_seq_one_letter_code
_entity_poly.pdbx_strand_id
1 'polypeptide(L)'
;MDEPAGGKAELSWTNVAIGLGFILFDVGVSTVFRLGVGVSLLVAALRCIGQLAVVATLLQQVFDNKNPWLVALIAFILNFLGTFETVVNKSPRRFRYMFPAVLIAMLGSTIPISILGARFAMSVDPFWTPIQYIPIVGMLCGATISGIVVAVSDILKELVENRDKTEIYLAFGASRTEACRPIVIQALKVALTPPINNMSVLGIIAIPGMMTGAILGGSSVHQAAKLQMIIMFMITASTTLASVFTTFAAISVTVDDQHRIRGDRIEVNGKSWFNIINWDLKKSVAYMSQVFRWKSKDEGLDGTPDERQRLLA
;
A
#
# COMPACT_ATOMS: atom_id res chain seq x y z
N MET A 1 7.86 -50.01 -7.00
CA MET A 1 8.92 -49.15 -7.57
C MET A 1 8.90 -47.89 -6.73
N ASP A 2 9.65 -47.95 -5.65
CA ASP A 2 9.72 -46.89 -4.65
C ASP A 2 10.65 -45.80 -5.18
N GLU A 3 10.09 -44.67 -5.60
CA GLU A 3 10.89 -43.48 -5.87
C GLU A 3 11.51 -43.01 -4.54
N PRO A 4 12.84 -42.75 -4.48
CA PRO A 4 13.42 -42.18 -3.29
C PRO A 4 12.90 -40.74 -3.18
N ALA A 5 12.11 -40.47 -2.13
CA ALA A 5 11.78 -39.12 -1.72
C ALA A 5 13.10 -38.35 -1.53
N GLY A 6 13.43 -37.51 -2.51
CA GLY A 6 14.59 -36.63 -2.45
C GLY A 6 14.57 -35.88 -1.13
N GLY A 7 15.59 -36.11 -0.29
CA GLY A 7 15.67 -35.54 1.05
C GLY A 7 15.45 -34.04 1.00
N LYS A 8 14.40 -33.55 1.69
CA LYS A 8 14.18 -32.12 1.86
C LYS A 8 15.40 -31.58 2.60
N ALA A 9 16.21 -30.77 1.93
CA ALA A 9 17.35 -30.11 2.57
C ALA A 9 16.82 -29.19 3.68
N GLU A 10 17.03 -29.58 4.94
CA GLU A 10 16.66 -28.76 6.09
C GLU A 10 17.58 -27.53 6.14
N LEU A 11 16.99 -26.35 6.09
CA LEU A 11 17.73 -25.10 6.10
C LEU A 11 18.17 -24.77 7.54
N SER A 12 19.48 -24.78 7.77
CA SER A 12 20.09 -24.37 9.05
C SER A 12 20.33 -22.86 9.10
N TRP A 13 20.50 -22.31 10.32
CA TRP A 13 20.95 -20.94 10.55
C TRP A 13 22.26 -20.60 9.84
N THR A 14 23.13 -21.59 9.60
CA THR A 14 24.35 -21.43 8.79
C THR A 14 24.03 -20.99 7.36
N ASN A 15 22.96 -21.51 6.75
CA ASN A 15 22.56 -21.14 5.39
C ASN A 15 22.04 -19.70 5.35
N VAL A 16 21.34 -19.27 6.40
CA VAL A 16 20.91 -17.87 6.57
C VAL A 16 22.13 -16.95 6.70
N ALA A 17 23.16 -17.35 7.46
CA ALA A 17 24.41 -16.60 7.59
C ALA A 17 25.19 -16.50 6.27
N ILE A 18 25.23 -17.58 5.47
CA ILE A 18 25.79 -17.54 4.11
C ILE A 18 25.00 -16.56 3.24
N GLY A 19 23.67 -16.58 3.30
CA GLY A 19 22.81 -15.63 2.59
C GLY A 19 23.06 -14.17 3.00
N LEU A 20 23.31 -13.92 4.29
CA LEU A 20 23.70 -12.59 4.79
C LEU A 20 25.03 -12.11 4.16
N GLY A 21 25.91 -13.02 3.77
CA GLY A 21 27.13 -12.73 3.01
C GLY A 21 26.87 -11.99 1.70
N PHE A 22 25.77 -12.27 0.99
CA PHE A 22 25.40 -11.54 -0.22
C PHE A 22 25.06 -10.07 0.08
N ILE A 23 24.40 -9.79 1.20
CA ILE A 23 24.15 -8.40 1.63
C ILE A 23 25.46 -7.70 2.01
N LEU A 24 26.40 -8.41 2.65
CA LEU A 24 27.72 -7.84 2.96
C LEU A 24 28.51 -7.49 1.70
N PHE A 25 28.39 -8.30 0.64
CA PHE A 25 28.95 -7.96 -0.67
C PHE A 25 28.34 -6.67 -1.22
N ASP A 26 27.01 -6.52 -1.21
CA ASP A 26 26.32 -5.30 -1.66
C ASP A 26 26.72 -4.06 -0.84
N VAL A 27 26.97 -4.23 0.46
CA VAL A 27 27.49 -3.16 1.33
C VAL A 27 28.91 -2.77 0.94
N GLY A 28 29.76 -3.73 0.60
CA GLY A 28 31.09 -3.49 0.07
C GLY A 28 31.04 -2.70 -1.24
N VAL A 29 30.22 -3.13 -2.19
CA VAL A 29 29.98 -2.43 -3.46
C VAL A 29 29.46 -1.01 -3.21
N SER A 30 28.46 -0.85 -2.33
CA SER A 30 27.91 0.46 -1.96
C SER A 30 28.98 1.41 -1.40
N THR A 31 29.95 0.88 -0.66
CA THR A 31 31.05 1.66 -0.07
C THR A 31 32.06 2.07 -1.14
N VAL A 32 32.41 1.16 -2.05
CA VAL A 32 33.33 1.41 -3.17
C VAL A 32 32.80 2.51 -4.09
N PHE A 33 31.52 2.42 -4.45
CA PHE A 33 30.87 3.40 -5.33
C PHE A 33 30.25 4.59 -4.58
N ARG A 34 30.39 4.66 -3.25
CA ARG A 34 29.87 5.73 -2.37
C ARG A 34 28.37 6.00 -2.52
N LEU A 35 27.54 4.96 -2.65
CA LEU A 35 26.08 5.10 -2.82
C LEU A 35 25.36 5.55 -1.54
N GLY A 36 25.97 5.39 -0.36
CA GLY A 36 25.37 5.79 0.92
C GLY A 36 24.23 4.88 1.42
N VAL A 37 24.00 3.72 0.80
CA VAL A 37 22.93 2.77 1.16
C VAL A 37 23.39 1.55 1.98
N GLY A 38 24.70 1.41 2.22
CA GLY A 38 25.26 0.24 2.93
C GLY A 38 24.67 0.03 4.33
N VAL A 39 24.63 1.08 5.16
CA VAL A 39 24.04 0.97 6.52
C VAL A 39 22.55 0.65 6.47
N SER A 40 21.81 1.26 5.55
CA SER A 40 20.37 0.95 5.39
C SER A 40 20.12 -0.48 4.94
N LEU A 41 20.98 -1.05 4.07
CA LEU A 41 20.89 -2.45 3.66
C LEU A 41 21.13 -3.41 4.83
N LEU A 42 22.15 -3.15 5.65
CA LEU A 42 22.44 -3.96 6.84
C LEU A 42 21.30 -3.90 7.85
N VAL A 43 20.80 -2.71 8.17
CA VAL A 43 19.68 -2.54 9.11
C VAL A 43 18.43 -3.24 8.58
N ALA A 44 18.14 -3.14 7.28
CA ALA A 44 17.02 -3.83 6.66
C ALA A 44 17.18 -5.36 6.73
N ALA A 45 18.37 -5.90 6.48
CA ALA A 45 18.65 -7.33 6.54
C ALA A 45 18.50 -7.88 7.97
N LEU A 46 19.06 -7.18 8.97
CA LEU A 46 18.92 -7.57 10.38
C LEU A 46 17.46 -7.49 10.85
N ARG A 47 16.73 -6.43 10.47
CA ARG A 47 15.28 -6.30 10.72
C ARG A 47 14.52 -7.45 10.07
N CYS A 48 14.85 -7.83 8.83
CA CYS A 48 14.23 -8.96 8.12
C CYS A 48 14.41 -10.28 8.89
N ILE A 49 15.64 -10.59 9.30
CA ILE A 49 15.94 -11.82 10.07
C ILE A 49 15.12 -11.84 11.37
N GLY A 50 15.16 -10.74 12.14
CA GLY A 50 14.43 -10.66 13.40
C GLY A 50 12.91 -10.77 13.21
N GLN A 51 12.36 -10.10 12.20
CA GLN A 51 10.93 -10.14 11.90
C GLN A 51 10.47 -11.53 11.46
N LEU A 52 11.20 -12.18 10.55
CA LEU A 52 10.84 -13.52 10.09
C LEU A 52 10.96 -14.55 11.22
N ALA A 53 11.97 -14.46 12.09
CA ALA A 53 12.12 -15.35 13.24
C ALA A 53 10.95 -15.22 14.22
N VAL A 54 10.52 -13.98 14.52
CA VAL A 54 9.37 -13.72 15.40
C VAL A 54 8.07 -14.19 14.75
N VAL A 55 7.86 -13.91 13.46
CA VAL A 55 6.65 -14.33 12.75
C VAL A 55 6.56 -15.85 12.65
N ALA A 56 7.68 -16.54 12.44
CA ALA A 56 7.72 -18.00 12.37
C ALA A 56 7.26 -18.66 13.67
N THR A 57 7.62 -18.13 14.84
CA THR A 57 7.19 -18.67 16.14
C THR A 57 5.74 -18.31 16.47
N LEU A 58 5.33 -17.08 16.18
CA LEU A 58 3.96 -16.61 16.48
C LEU A 58 2.90 -17.27 15.60
N LEU A 59 3.16 -17.47 14.30
CA LEU A 59 2.14 -17.98 13.38
C LEU A 59 1.66 -19.39 13.71
N GLN A 60 2.53 -20.26 14.24
CA GLN A 60 2.13 -21.60 14.64
C GLN A 60 1.05 -21.56 15.74
N GLN A 61 1.29 -20.78 16.81
CA GLN A 61 0.34 -20.60 17.92
C GLN A 61 -0.99 -19.98 17.47
N VAL A 62 -0.92 -19.08 16.48
CA VAL A 62 -2.10 -18.41 15.90
C VAL A 62 -2.95 -19.38 15.09
N PHE A 63 -2.33 -20.28 14.32
CA PHE A 63 -3.04 -21.24 13.48
C PHE A 63 -3.78 -22.29 14.29
N ASP A 64 -3.27 -22.66 15.47
CA ASP A 64 -3.88 -23.65 16.34
C ASP A 64 -5.18 -23.17 17.00
N ASN A 65 -5.28 -21.88 17.31
CA ASN A 65 -6.40 -21.32 18.07
C ASN A 65 -7.71 -21.15 17.27
N LYS A 66 -7.69 -21.26 15.92
CA LYS A 66 -8.84 -21.19 14.99
C LYS A 66 -9.94 -20.14 15.31
N ASN A 67 -9.61 -19.07 16.02
CA ASN A 67 -10.57 -18.09 16.51
C ASN A 67 -10.71 -16.93 15.51
N PRO A 68 -11.92 -16.66 14.96
CA PRO A 68 -12.13 -15.60 13.97
C PRO A 68 -11.78 -14.20 14.47
N TRP A 69 -11.97 -13.94 15.77
CA TRP A 69 -11.62 -12.65 16.39
C TRP A 69 -10.11 -12.40 16.41
N LEU A 70 -9.34 -13.46 16.60
CA LEU A 70 -7.88 -13.38 16.58
C LEU A 70 -7.37 -13.10 15.16
N VAL A 71 -7.97 -13.72 14.14
CA VAL A 71 -7.64 -13.45 12.74
C VAL A 71 -7.97 -12.00 12.36
N ALA A 72 -9.14 -11.49 12.78
CA ALA A 72 -9.52 -10.10 12.57
C ALA A 72 -8.56 -9.12 13.26
N LEU A 73 -8.16 -9.42 14.51
CA LEU A 73 -7.18 -8.63 15.26
C LEU A 73 -5.82 -8.59 14.55
N ILE A 74 -5.33 -9.74 14.06
CA ILE A 74 -4.06 -9.80 13.31
C ILE A 74 -4.17 -9.01 12.01
N ALA A 75 -5.26 -9.16 11.26
CA ALA A 75 -5.47 -8.40 10.04
C ALA A 75 -5.47 -6.88 10.30
N PHE A 76 -6.08 -6.45 11.40
CA PHE A 76 -6.03 -5.05 11.84
C PHE A 76 -4.60 -4.61 12.22
N ILE A 77 -3.88 -5.41 13.00
CA ILE A 77 -2.49 -5.13 13.41
C ILE A 77 -1.59 -5.01 12.18
N LEU A 78 -1.73 -5.89 11.18
CA LEU A 78 -0.96 -5.82 9.93
C LEU A 78 -1.23 -4.52 9.17
N ASN A 79 -2.48 -4.08 9.07
CA ASN A 79 -2.82 -2.79 8.45
C ASN A 79 -2.29 -1.60 9.25
N PHE A 80 -2.34 -1.67 10.58
CA PHE A 80 -1.81 -0.63 11.46
C PHE A 80 -0.29 -0.50 11.36
N LEU A 81 0.45 -1.62 11.44
CA LEU A 81 1.90 -1.65 11.23
C LEU A 81 2.27 -1.21 9.82
N GLY A 82 1.50 -1.62 8.81
CA GLY A 82 1.71 -1.20 7.43
C GLY A 82 1.53 0.30 7.24
N THR A 83 0.52 0.89 7.89
CA THR A 83 0.32 2.35 7.90
C THR A 83 1.48 3.05 8.59
N PHE A 84 1.92 2.55 9.74
CA PHE A 84 3.06 3.10 10.45
C PHE A 84 4.33 3.06 9.59
N GLU A 85 4.63 1.93 8.95
CA GLU A 85 5.77 1.77 8.04
C GLU A 85 5.68 2.76 6.85
N THR A 86 4.49 2.89 6.25
CA THR A 86 4.23 3.81 5.13
C THR A 86 4.55 5.25 5.52
N VAL A 87 3.98 5.74 6.62
CA VAL A 87 4.06 7.15 7.00
C VAL A 87 5.40 7.48 7.66
N VAL A 88 5.89 6.63 8.56
CA VAL A 88 7.05 6.95 9.40
C VAL A 88 8.36 6.61 8.71
N ASN A 89 8.45 5.47 8.03
CA ASN A 89 9.73 4.95 7.57
C ASN A 89 9.95 5.15 6.06
N LYS A 90 8.90 5.00 5.25
CA LYS A 90 9.05 4.98 3.78
C LYS A 90 8.66 6.26 3.05
N SER A 91 7.80 7.11 3.62
CA SER A 91 7.35 8.31 2.93
C SER A 91 8.33 9.49 3.10
N PRO A 92 8.96 9.98 2.02
CA PRO A 92 9.90 11.11 2.06
C PRO A 92 9.21 12.47 2.26
N ARG A 93 7.96 12.60 1.82
CA ARG A 93 7.15 13.82 1.93
C ARG A 93 5.85 13.49 2.62
N ARG A 94 5.46 14.29 3.62
CA ARG A 94 4.25 14.04 4.40
C ARG A 94 3.29 15.21 4.26
N PHE A 95 2.00 14.89 4.32
CA PHE A 95 0.94 15.89 4.46
C PHE A 95 0.29 15.79 5.84
N ARG A 96 -0.31 16.88 6.30
CA ARG A 96 -1.03 16.92 7.59
C ARG A 96 -2.15 15.88 7.62
N TYR A 97 -2.29 15.10 8.70
CA TYR A 97 -3.25 13.99 8.78
C TYR A 97 -3.03 12.88 7.74
N MET A 98 -1.78 12.55 7.42
CA MET A 98 -1.45 11.41 6.56
C MET A 98 -1.73 10.05 7.23
N PHE A 99 -1.43 9.87 8.52
CA PHE A 99 -1.66 8.60 9.23
C PHE A 99 -3.10 8.03 9.20
N PRO A 100 -4.18 8.78 9.51
CA PRO A 100 -5.54 8.28 9.50
C PRO A 100 -6.03 8.09 8.07
N ALA A 101 -5.64 8.98 7.15
CA ALA A 101 -5.99 8.90 5.74
C ALA A 101 -5.43 7.61 5.15
N VAL A 102 -4.14 7.32 5.40
CA VAL A 102 -3.51 6.06 4.98
C VAL A 102 -4.13 4.86 5.71
N LEU A 103 -4.37 4.95 7.02
CA LEU A 103 -4.98 3.84 7.77
C LEU A 103 -6.33 3.45 7.20
N ILE A 104 -7.17 4.43 6.88
CA ILE A 104 -8.51 4.20 6.36
C ILE A 104 -8.47 3.79 4.89
N ALA A 105 -7.54 4.33 4.10
CA ALA A 105 -7.29 3.85 2.75
C ALA A 105 -6.84 2.39 2.76
N MET A 106 -5.94 2.00 3.67
CA MET A 106 -5.46 0.62 3.81
C MET A 106 -6.56 -0.32 4.30
N LEU A 107 -7.27 0.03 5.39
CA LEU A 107 -8.38 -0.78 5.91
C LEU A 107 -9.52 -0.88 4.89
N GLY A 108 -9.90 0.24 4.26
CA GLY A 108 -10.98 0.33 3.29
C GLY A 108 -10.66 -0.33 1.94
N SER A 109 -9.39 -0.61 1.63
CA SER A 109 -9.00 -1.37 0.44
C SER A 109 -8.72 -2.84 0.77
N THR A 110 -7.83 -3.10 1.71
CA THR A 110 -7.28 -4.42 2.00
C THR A 110 -8.32 -5.34 2.62
N ILE A 111 -9.14 -4.86 3.57
CA ILE A 111 -10.12 -5.71 4.25
C ILE A 111 -11.24 -6.14 3.30
N PRO A 112 -11.92 -5.26 2.57
CA PRO A 112 -12.97 -5.68 1.63
C PRO A 112 -12.44 -6.63 0.55
N ILE A 113 -11.27 -6.32 -0.03
CA ILE A 113 -10.70 -7.13 -1.11
C ILE A 113 -10.24 -8.49 -0.59
N SER A 114 -9.62 -8.56 0.60
CA SER A 114 -9.24 -9.84 1.19
C SER A 114 -10.44 -10.71 1.54
N ILE A 115 -11.52 -10.15 2.09
CA ILE A 115 -12.74 -10.91 2.41
C ILE A 115 -13.42 -11.40 1.14
N LEU A 116 -13.63 -10.52 0.16
CA LEU A 116 -14.27 -10.88 -1.12
C LEU A 116 -13.42 -11.89 -1.90
N GLY A 117 -12.11 -11.68 -1.96
CA GLY A 117 -11.18 -12.57 -2.65
C GLY A 117 -11.09 -13.95 -2.00
N ALA A 118 -10.95 -14.01 -0.66
CA ALA A 118 -10.88 -15.29 0.05
C ALA A 118 -12.19 -16.08 -0.09
N ARG A 119 -13.34 -15.43 0.06
CA ARG A 119 -14.65 -16.10 0.01
C ARG A 119 -15.06 -16.49 -1.41
N PHE A 120 -15.00 -15.55 -2.36
CA PHE A 120 -15.58 -15.76 -3.70
C PHE A 120 -14.55 -16.23 -4.72
N ALA A 121 -13.35 -15.66 -4.73
CA ALA A 121 -12.36 -16.01 -5.76
C ALA A 121 -11.59 -17.29 -5.44
N MET A 122 -11.27 -17.51 -4.16
CA MET A 122 -10.51 -18.69 -3.72
C MET A 122 -11.40 -19.82 -3.17
N SER A 123 -12.72 -19.57 -3.04
CA SER A 123 -13.70 -20.52 -2.50
C SER A 123 -13.29 -21.14 -1.16
N VAL A 124 -12.68 -20.34 -0.28
CA VAL A 124 -12.24 -20.79 1.03
C VAL A 124 -13.40 -20.69 2.01
N ASP A 125 -13.86 -21.83 2.52
CA ASP A 125 -14.89 -21.91 3.54
C ASP A 125 -14.35 -22.63 4.79
N PRO A 126 -14.23 -21.96 5.95
CA PRO A 126 -14.54 -20.55 6.21
C PRO A 126 -13.47 -19.58 5.69
N PHE A 127 -13.88 -18.39 5.21
CA PHE A 127 -12.97 -17.40 4.62
C PHE A 127 -11.86 -16.92 5.58
N TRP A 128 -12.09 -17.03 6.89
CA TRP A 128 -11.15 -16.64 7.95
C TRP A 128 -10.13 -17.74 8.29
N THR A 129 -9.95 -18.74 7.43
CA THR A 129 -8.97 -19.80 7.66
C THR A 129 -7.57 -19.19 7.88
N PRO A 130 -7.00 -19.29 9.11
CA PRO A 130 -5.83 -18.49 9.50
C PRO A 130 -4.61 -18.66 8.59
N ILE A 131 -4.34 -19.91 8.17
CA ILE A 131 -3.17 -20.26 7.35
C ILE A 131 -3.20 -19.64 5.95
N GLN A 132 -4.38 -19.31 5.43
CA GLN A 132 -4.53 -18.69 4.11
C GLN A 132 -4.75 -17.19 4.25
N TYR A 133 -5.67 -16.77 5.12
CA TYR A 133 -6.11 -15.38 5.21
C TYR A 133 -5.02 -14.43 5.72
N ILE A 134 -4.25 -14.81 6.74
CA ILE A 134 -3.22 -13.94 7.33
C ILE A 134 -2.10 -13.63 6.31
N PRO A 135 -1.51 -14.62 5.60
CA PRO A 135 -0.55 -14.34 4.53
C PRO A 135 -1.13 -13.49 3.40
N ILE A 136 -2.38 -13.72 2.99
CA ILE A 136 -3.05 -12.92 1.95
C ILE A 136 -3.11 -11.45 2.36
N VAL A 137 -3.63 -11.16 3.55
CA VAL A 137 -3.68 -9.79 4.08
C VAL A 137 -2.29 -9.18 4.16
N GLY A 138 -1.28 -9.93 4.64
CA GLY A 138 0.10 -9.48 4.69
C GLY A 138 0.68 -9.11 3.32
N MET A 139 0.42 -9.91 2.28
CA MET A 139 0.85 -9.63 0.91
C MET A 139 0.16 -8.39 0.33
N LEU A 140 -1.16 -8.25 0.55
CA LEU A 140 -1.91 -7.07 0.13
C LEU A 140 -1.39 -5.80 0.83
N CYS A 141 -1.18 -5.84 2.15
CA CYS A 141 -0.58 -4.74 2.91
C CYS A 141 0.83 -4.41 2.37
N GLY A 142 1.68 -5.41 2.14
CA GLY A 142 3.04 -5.20 1.65
C GLY A 142 3.10 -4.45 0.31
N ALA A 143 2.25 -4.84 -0.64
CA ALA A 143 2.20 -4.19 -1.95
C ALA A 143 1.54 -2.81 -1.92
N THR A 144 0.46 -2.66 -1.13
CA THR A 144 -0.25 -1.37 -0.97
C THR A 144 0.62 -0.30 -0.33
N ILE A 145 1.48 -0.64 0.64
CA ILE A 145 2.46 0.27 1.23
C ILE A 145 3.30 0.94 0.14
N SER A 146 3.88 0.14 -0.75
CA SER A 146 4.75 0.66 -1.82
C SER A 146 3.96 1.54 -2.80
N GLY A 147 2.75 1.13 -3.18
CA GLY A 147 1.89 1.93 -4.06
C GLY A 147 1.49 3.27 -3.45
N ILE A 148 1.11 3.29 -2.17
CA ILE A 148 0.75 4.52 -1.44
C ILE A 148 1.96 5.45 -1.33
N VAL A 149 3.14 4.93 -0.95
CA VAL A 149 4.36 5.74 -0.84
C VAL A 149 4.70 6.40 -2.16
N VAL A 150 4.62 5.67 -3.27
CA VAL A 150 4.89 6.22 -4.60
C VAL A 150 3.84 7.28 -4.98
N ALA A 151 2.54 6.97 -4.83
CA ALA A 151 1.46 7.89 -5.15
C ALA A 151 1.57 9.21 -4.37
N VAL A 152 1.79 9.13 -3.05
CA VAL A 152 1.90 10.30 -2.17
C VAL A 152 3.17 11.10 -2.47
N SER A 153 4.30 10.43 -2.68
CA SER A 153 5.55 11.13 -2.98
C SER A 153 5.47 11.88 -4.30
N ASP A 154 4.87 11.25 -5.32
CA ASP A 154 4.73 11.84 -6.65
C ASP A 154 3.74 13.01 -6.63
N ILE A 155 2.56 12.87 -6.04
CA ILE A 155 1.59 13.98 -5.97
C ILE A 155 2.12 15.17 -5.15
N LEU A 156 2.75 14.92 -4.00
CA LEU A 156 3.33 16.01 -3.20
C LEU A 156 4.55 16.63 -3.87
N LYS A 157 5.21 15.90 -4.76
CA LYS A 157 6.27 16.45 -5.62
C LYS A 157 5.69 17.37 -6.68
N GLU A 158 4.74 16.86 -7.45
CA GLU A 158 4.09 17.59 -8.53
C GLU A 158 3.35 18.84 -8.03
N LEU A 159 2.69 18.79 -6.87
CA LEU A 159 2.03 19.98 -6.29
C LEU A 159 3.00 21.08 -5.87
N VAL A 160 4.24 20.72 -5.51
CA VAL A 160 5.28 21.70 -5.16
C VAL A 160 5.96 22.24 -6.40
N GLU A 161 6.27 21.39 -7.38
CA GLU A 161 6.98 21.76 -8.61
C GLU A 161 6.08 22.49 -9.62
N ASN A 162 4.81 22.10 -9.75
CA ASN A 162 3.84 22.69 -10.67
C ASN A 162 2.84 23.64 -9.97
N ARG A 163 3.22 24.16 -8.80
CA ARG A 163 2.39 25.06 -7.99
C ARG A 163 1.81 26.22 -8.79
N ASP A 164 2.65 26.90 -9.58
CA ASP A 164 2.27 28.07 -10.36
C ASP A 164 1.15 27.75 -11.36
N LYS A 165 1.25 26.59 -12.04
CA LYS A 165 0.23 26.15 -13.00
C LYS A 165 -1.09 25.89 -12.30
N THR A 166 -1.07 25.19 -11.17
CA THR A 166 -2.28 24.90 -10.40
C THR A 166 -2.93 26.19 -9.87
N GLU A 167 -2.14 27.15 -9.39
CA GLU A 167 -2.66 28.46 -8.95
C GLU A 167 -3.26 29.27 -10.12
N ILE A 168 -2.66 29.20 -11.32
CA ILE A 168 -3.24 29.79 -12.53
C ILE A 168 -4.61 29.18 -12.84
N TYR A 169 -4.74 27.85 -12.90
CA TYR A 169 -6.04 27.20 -13.16
C TYR A 169 -7.10 27.62 -12.15
N LEU A 170 -6.74 27.69 -10.86
CA LEU A 170 -7.63 28.13 -9.81
C LEU A 170 -8.02 29.62 -9.96
N ALA A 171 -7.11 30.47 -10.41
CA ALA A 171 -7.38 31.89 -10.69
C ALA A 171 -8.32 32.08 -11.90
N PHE A 172 -8.28 31.17 -12.88
CA PHE A 172 -9.23 31.11 -14.00
C PHE A 172 -10.59 30.50 -13.62
N GLY A 173 -10.83 30.20 -12.34
CA GLY A 173 -12.11 29.69 -11.84
C GLY A 173 -12.26 28.16 -11.92
N ALA A 174 -11.20 27.42 -12.24
CA ALA A 174 -11.25 25.97 -12.20
C ALA A 174 -11.48 25.47 -10.77
N SER A 175 -12.28 24.42 -10.63
CA SER A 175 -12.43 23.72 -9.36
C SER A 175 -11.12 23.01 -8.97
N ARG A 176 -11.00 22.67 -7.68
CA ARG A 176 -9.82 21.94 -7.13
C ARG A 176 -9.56 20.64 -7.88
N THR A 177 -10.64 19.91 -8.16
CA THR A 177 -10.62 18.61 -8.80
C THR A 177 -10.14 18.74 -10.23
N GLU A 178 -10.61 19.75 -10.97
CA GLU A 178 -10.17 20.04 -12.33
C GLU A 178 -8.70 20.46 -12.38
N ALA A 179 -8.28 21.38 -11.49
CA ALA A 179 -6.90 21.86 -11.44
C ALA A 179 -5.90 20.75 -11.06
N CYS A 180 -6.30 19.81 -10.19
CA CYS A 180 -5.43 18.72 -9.74
C CYS A 180 -5.56 17.43 -10.55
N ARG A 181 -6.59 17.28 -11.39
CA ARG A 181 -6.85 16.06 -12.19
C ARG A 181 -5.62 15.55 -12.96
N PRO A 182 -4.87 16.37 -13.73
CA PRO A 182 -3.71 15.87 -14.47
C PRO A 182 -2.62 15.35 -13.53
N ILE A 183 -2.42 16.02 -12.39
CA ILE A 183 -1.44 15.64 -11.36
C ILE A 183 -1.84 14.28 -10.73
N VAL A 184 -3.11 14.11 -10.37
CA VAL A 184 -3.63 12.85 -9.82
C VAL A 184 -3.44 11.69 -10.77
N ILE A 185 -3.83 11.87 -12.04
CA ILE A 185 -3.74 10.81 -13.04
C ILE A 185 -2.29 10.38 -13.21
N GLN A 186 -1.35 11.33 -13.25
CA GLN A 186 0.07 11.03 -13.38
C GLN A 186 0.60 10.27 -12.16
N ALA A 187 0.32 10.75 -10.94
CA ALA A 187 0.75 10.09 -9.71
C ALA A 187 0.21 8.66 -9.57
N LEU A 188 -1.05 8.43 -9.95
CA LEU A 188 -1.65 7.11 -9.95
C LEU A 188 -1.02 6.19 -11.01
N LYS A 189 -0.72 6.70 -12.21
CA LYS A 189 -0.02 5.90 -13.24
C LYS A 189 1.36 5.46 -12.75
N VAL A 190 2.12 6.37 -12.14
CA VAL A 190 3.44 6.06 -11.58
C VAL A 190 3.33 5.01 -10.48
N ALA A 191 2.36 5.16 -9.56
CA ALA A 191 2.10 4.20 -8.48
C ALA A 191 1.65 2.82 -8.95
N LEU A 192 0.94 2.74 -10.09
CA LEU A 192 0.42 1.48 -10.65
C LEU A 192 1.37 0.82 -11.64
N THR A 193 2.45 1.50 -12.05
CA THR A 193 3.44 0.92 -12.95
C THR A 193 4.07 -0.37 -12.39
N PRO A 194 4.50 -0.44 -11.11
CA PRO A 194 5.07 -1.68 -10.55
C PRO A 194 4.13 -2.90 -10.57
N PRO A 195 2.87 -2.84 -10.08
CA PRO A 195 1.98 -4.00 -10.15
C PRO A 195 1.63 -4.41 -11.58
N ILE A 196 1.49 -3.46 -12.51
CA ILE A 196 1.27 -3.75 -13.94
C ILE A 196 2.48 -4.49 -14.53
N ASN A 197 3.69 -3.96 -14.32
CA ASN A 197 4.92 -4.57 -14.83
C ASN A 197 5.15 -5.97 -14.24
N ASN A 198 4.86 -6.15 -12.96
CA ASN A 198 4.92 -7.48 -12.34
C ASN A 198 3.96 -8.43 -13.04
N MET A 199 2.69 -8.07 -13.24
CA MET A 199 1.73 -8.94 -13.94
C MET A 199 2.17 -9.33 -15.35
N SER A 200 2.83 -8.43 -16.10
CA SER A 200 3.31 -8.71 -17.46
C SER A 200 4.46 -9.72 -17.53
N VAL A 201 5.27 -9.82 -16.48
CA VAL A 201 6.49 -10.66 -16.45
C VAL A 201 6.21 -12.03 -15.82
N LEU A 202 5.15 -12.12 -15.00
CA LEU A 202 4.79 -13.33 -14.28
C LEU A 202 4.42 -14.50 -15.20
N GLY A 203 4.96 -15.68 -14.87
CA GLY A 203 4.69 -16.93 -15.57
C GLY A 203 5.57 -17.21 -16.79
N ILE A 204 6.11 -16.18 -17.46
CA ILE A 204 7.05 -16.35 -18.58
C ILE A 204 8.49 -16.23 -18.11
N ILE A 205 8.81 -15.18 -17.35
CA ILE A 205 10.20 -14.88 -16.92
C ILE A 205 10.38 -15.20 -15.44
N ALA A 206 9.39 -14.87 -14.61
CA ALA A 206 9.47 -15.03 -13.17
C ALA A 206 8.38 -15.99 -12.66
N ILE A 207 8.79 -17.01 -11.90
CA ILE A 207 7.88 -17.86 -11.12
C ILE A 207 7.82 -17.30 -9.69
N PRO A 208 6.65 -16.86 -9.21
CA PRO A 208 6.49 -16.34 -7.85
C PRO A 208 6.92 -17.33 -6.77
N GLY A 209 7.57 -16.84 -5.73
CA GLY A 209 7.97 -17.65 -4.59
C GLY A 209 6.80 -18.38 -3.91
N MET A 210 5.62 -17.76 -3.81
CA MET A 210 4.41 -18.42 -3.27
C MET A 210 3.90 -19.54 -4.17
N MET A 211 3.97 -19.37 -5.51
CA MET A 211 3.60 -20.42 -6.46
C MET A 211 4.57 -21.59 -6.37
N THR A 212 5.89 -21.33 -6.37
CA THR A 212 6.91 -22.36 -6.16
C THR A 212 6.74 -23.04 -4.80
N GLY A 213 6.45 -22.28 -3.74
CA GLY A 213 6.19 -22.82 -2.40
C GLY A 213 4.98 -23.75 -2.35
N ALA A 214 3.88 -23.39 -3.03
CA ALA A 214 2.72 -24.26 -3.14
C ALA A 214 3.03 -25.56 -3.90
N ILE A 215 3.82 -25.48 -4.98
CA ILE A 215 4.26 -26.63 -5.77
C ILE A 215 5.16 -27.55 -4.93
N LEU A 216 6.16 -27.00 -4.24
CA LEU A 216 7.04 -27.74 -3.33
C LEU A 216 6.27 -28.33 -2.13
N GLY A 217 5.17 -27.69 -1.74
CA GLY A 217 4.22 -28.17 -0.74
C GLY A 217 3.28 -29.28 -1.24
N GLY A 218 3.43 -29.74 -2.49
CA GLY A 218 2.64 -30.83 -3.08
C GLY A 218 1.34 -30.39 -3.76
N SER A 219 1.10 -29.09 -3.95
CA SER A 219 -0.04 -28.60 -4.73
C SER A 219 0.19 -28.83 -6.22
N SER A 220 -0.88 -29.09 -6.97
CA SER A 220 -0.77 -29.18 -8.43
C SER A 220 -0.35 -27.84 -9.02
N VAL A 221 0.51 -27.88 -10.05
CA VAL A 221 1.04 -26.68 -10.73
C VAL A 221 -0.10 -25.79 -11.26
N HIS A 222 -1.14 -26.41 -11.82
CA HIS A 222 -2.31 -25.69 -12.32
C HIS A 222 -3.09 -24.98 -11.21
N GLN A 223 -3.21 -25.59 -10.04
CA GLN A 223 -3.90 -24.96 -8.90
C GLN A 223 -3.07 -23.81 -8.32
N ALA A 224 -1.76 -24.01 -8.19
CA ALA A 224 -0.83 -22.96 -7.74
C ALA A 224 -0.85 -21.75 -8.69
N ALA A 225 -0.89 -21.98 -10.01
CA ALA A 225 -1.00 -20.93 -11.01
C ALA A 225 -2.32 -20.12 -10.88
N LYS A 226 -3.46 -20.80 -10.71
CA LYS A 226 -4.77 -20.14 -10.52
C LYS A 226 -4.79 -19.27 -9.27
N LEU A 227 -4.29 -19.81 -8.15
CA LEU A 227 -4.19 -19.06 -6.90
C LEU A 227 -3.30 -17.82 -7.07
N GLN A 228 -2.16 -17.97 -7.76
CA GLN A 228 -1.24 -16.88 -8.01
C GLN A 228 -1.85 -15.77 -8.89
N MET A 229 -2.63 -16.12 -9.91
CA MET A 229 -3.38 -15.16 -10.72
C MET A 229 -4.36 -14.35 -9.87
N ILE A 230 -5.15 -15.03 -9.04
CA ILE A 230 -6.14 -14.39 -8.14
C ILE A 230 -5.43 -13.42 -7.18
N ILE A 231 -4.34 -13.85 -6.53
CA ILE A 231 -3.59 -13.01 -5.59
C ILE A 231 -3.04 -11.76 -6.28
N MET A 232 -2.56 -11.86 -7.53
CA MET A 232 -2.06 -10.71 -8.27
C MET A 232 -3.15 -9.69 -8.62
N PHE A 233 -4.35 -10.17 -8.97
CA PHE A 233 -5.50 -9.29 -9.18
C PHE A 233 -5.92 -8.60 -7.88
N MET A 234 -5.92 -9.32 -6.76
CA MET A 234 -6.22 -8.75 -5.45
C MET A 234 -5.19 -7.69 -5.02
N ILE A 235 -3.90 -7.96 -5.20
CA ILE A 235 -2.82 -7.02 -4.91
C ILE A 235 -3.01 -5.74 -5.74
N THR A 236 -3.25 -5.88 -7.04
CA THR A 236 -3.43 -4.73 -7.95
C THR A 236 -4.66 -3.93 -7.60
N ALA A 237 -5.79 -4.59 -7.32
CA ALA A 237 -7.03 -3.93 -6.92
C ALA A 237 -6.86 -3.18 -5.59
N SER A 238 -6.23 -3.82 -4.61
CA SER A 238 -6.00 -3.22 -3.29
C SER A 238 -5.07 -2.02 -3.38
N THR A 239 -3.98 -2.15 -4.13
CA THR A 239 -3.02 -1.06 -4.36
C THR A 239 -3.67 0.12 -5.09
N THR A 240 -4.47 -0.15 -6.12
CA THR A 240 -5.22 0.87 -6.86
C THR A 240 -6.17 1.63 -5.94
N LEU A 241 -6.99 0.92 -5.18
CA LEU A 241 -7.97 1.53 -4.31
C LEU A 241 -7.31 2.35 -3.20
N ALA A 242 -6.27 1.81 -2.55
CA ALA A 242 -5.52 2.50 -1.51
C ALA A 242 -4.82 3.77 -2.03
N SER A 243 -4.17 3.69 -3.19
CA SER A 243 -3.50 4.83 -3.82
C SER A 243 -4.49 5.91 -4.23
N VAL A 244 -5.65 5.54 -4.80
CA VAL A 244 -6.72 6.49 -5.14
C VAL A 244 -7.21 7.21 -3.90
N PHE A 245 -7.62 6.49 -2.85
CA PHE A 245 -8.10 7.11 -1.60
C PHE A 245 -7.06 8.04 -0.98
N THR A 246 -5.82 7.60 -0.89
CA THR A 246 -4.76 8.42 -0.28
C THR A 246 -4.45 9.65 -1.11
N THR A 247 -4.49 9.54 -2.44
CA THR A 247 -4.26 10.66 -3.36
C THR A 247 -5.37 11.72 -3.24
N PHE A 248 -6.63 11.29 -3.18
CA PHE A 248 -7.76 12.20 -2.92
C PHE A 248 -7.66 12.88 -1.55
N ALA A 249 -7.28 12.13 -0.51
CA ALA A 249 -7.07 12.69 0.82
C ALA A 249 -5.90 13.69 0.87
N ALA A 250 -4.82 13.44 0.10
CA ALA A 250 -3.70 14.35 -0.01
C ALA A 250 -4.12 15.70 -0.63
N ILE A 251 -4.94 15.68 -1.69
CA ILE A 251 -5.45 16.91 -2.32
C ILE A 251 -6.38 17.66 -1.40
N SER A 252 -7.34 16.98 -0.77
CA SER A 252 -8.33 17.65 0.10
C SER A 252 -7.67 18.36 1.29
N VAL A 253 -6.52 17.86 1.75
CA VAL A 253 -5.73 18.51 2.81
C VAL A 253 -4.85 19.63 2.27
N THR A 254 -4.19 19.42 1.12
CA THR A 254 -3.13 20.30 0.62
C THR A 254 -3.67 21.50 -0.16
N VAL A 255 -4.83 21.35 -0.79
CA VAL A 255 -5.54 22.43 -1.49
C VAL A 255 -6.74 22.82 -0.61
N ASP A 256 -6.79 24.05 -0.11
CA ASP A 256 -7.84 24.52 0.84
C ASP A 256 -8.95 25.30 0.12
N ASP A 257 -10.20 25.29 0.63
CA ASP A 257 -11.48 25.72 0.02
C ASP A 257 -11.41 27.05 -0.72
N GLN A 258 -10.51 27.92 -0.25
CA GLN A 258 -10.21 29.22 -0.82
C GLN A 258 -9.18 29.22 -1.97
N HIS A 259 -9.15 28.17 -2.81
CA HIS A 259 -8.36 28.12 -4.05
C HIS A 259 -6.85 28.44 -3.86
N ARG A 260 -6.24 27.98 -2.76
CA ARG A 260 -4.80 28.18 -2.49
C ARG A 260 -4.10 26.87 -2.11
N ILE A 261 -2.90 26.67 -2.65
CA ILE A 261 -2.02 25.57 -2.25
C ILE A 261 -1.39 25.92 -0.90
N ARG A 262 -1.73 25.13 0.12
CA ARG A 262 -1.18 25.27 1.47
C ARG A 262 0.12 24.50 1.60
N GLY A 263 1.20 25.12 1.11
CA GLY A 263 2.56 24.63 1.28
C GLY A 263 2.97 24.47 2.76
N ASP A 264 2.30 25.18 3.67
CA ASP A 264 2.41 25.03 5.14
C ASP A 264 2.00 23.65 5.67
N ARG A 265 1.29 22.85 4.86
CA ARG A 265 0.83 21.51 5.24
C ARG A 265 1.66 20.38 4.60
N ILE A 266 2.68 20.72 3.82
CA ILE A 266 3.61 19.77 3.19
C ILE A 266 4.91 19.79 4.00
N GLU A 267 5.14 18.78 4.81
CA GLU A 267 6.39 18.61 5.53
C GLU A 267 7.39 17.88 4.61
N VAL A 268 8.38 18.63 4.14
CA VAL A 268 9.59 18.09 3.49
C VAL A 268 10.63 17.90 4.61
N ASN A 269 11.11 16.67 4.79
CA ASN A 269 11.94 16.20 5.93
C ASN A 269 11.19 15.97 7.26
N GLY A 270 10.37 14.92 7.30
CA GLY A 270 9.79 14.41 8.55
C GLY A 270 10.77 13.62 9.44
N LYS A 271 11.91 14.19 9.84
CA LYS A 271 12.70 13.66 10.97
C LYS A 271 12.11 14.15 12.29
N SER A 272 10.99 13.58 12.75
CA SER A 272 10.71 13.57 14.20
C SER A 272 9.58 12.63 14.57
N TRP A 273 9.91 11.64 15.41
CA TRP A 273 8.99 10.76 16.13
C TRP A 273 8.04 11.54 17.08
N PHE A 274 8.38 12.79 17.45
CA PHE A 274 7.71 13.56 18.49
C PHE A 274 6.44 14.32 18.07
N ASN A 275 6.21 14.58 16.77
CA ASN A 275 5.03 15.36 16.34
C ASN A 275 3.71 14.57 16.39
N ILE A 276 3.75 13.29 16.75
CA ILE A 276 2.60 12.37 16.76
C ILE A 276 1.79 12.48 18.08
N ILE A 277 2.38 12.96 19.17
CA ILE A 277 1.72 12.98 20.49
C ILE A 277 0.61 14.05 20.63
N ASN A 278 0.58 15.08 19.77
CA ASN A 278 -0.45 16.14 19.81
C ASN A 278 -1.68 15.86 18.93
N TRP A 279 -1.96 14.59 18.66
CA TRP A 279 -2.87 14.21 17.59
C TRP A 279 -4.29 13.88 18.09
N ASP A 280 -5.23 14.75 17.75
CA ASP A 280 -6.61 14.68 18.23
C ASP A 280 -7.49 13.80 17.32
N LEU A 281 -7.71 12.56 17.77
CA LEU A 281 -8.47 11.52 17.07
C LEU A 281 -9.92 11.95 16.75
N LYS A 282 -10.53 12.81 17.59
CA LYS A 282 -11.91 13.28 17.41
C LYS A 282 -12.06 14.19 16.18
N LYS A 283 -11.08 15.06 15.91
CA LYS A 283 -11.11 15.95 14.74
C LYS A 283 -10.96 15.18 13.42
N SER A 284 -10.22 14.07 13.43
CA SER A 284 -10.01 13.23 12.25
C SER A 284 -11.28 12.47 11.83
N VAL A 285 -12.04 11.95 12.80
CA VAL A 285 -13.32 11.28 12.55
C VAL A 285 -14.39 12.26 12.07
N ALA A 286 -14.44 13.46 12.66
CA ALA A 286 -15.36 14.52 12.22
C ALA A 286 -15.08 14.96 10.76
N TYR A 287 -13.81 15.07 10.37
CA TYR A 287 -13.39 15.47 9.02
C TYR A 287 -13.79 14.45 7.94
N MET A 288 -13.73 13.14 8.21
CA MET A 288 -14.18 12.13 7.26
C MET A 288 -15.68 12.16 7.00
N SER A 289 -16.48 12.45 8.02
CA SER A 289 -17.93 12.58 7.83
C SER A 289 -18.27 13.73 6.87
N GLN A 290 -17.41 14.76 6.77
CA GLN A 290 -17.52 15.80 5.75
C GLN A 290 -17.09 15.31 4.36
N VAL A 291 -16.01 14.54 4.24
CA VAL A 291 -15.58 13.96 2.94
C VAL A 291 -16.62 12.98 2.37
N PHE A 292 -17.27 12.17 3.21
CA PHE A 292 -18.35 11.29 2.77
C PHE A 292 -19.63 12.06 2.39
N ARG A 293 -19.95 13.16 3.09
CA ARG A 293 -21.06 14.06 2.74
C ARG A 293 -20.81 14.87 1.47
N TRP A 294 -19.56 15.15 1.13
CA TRP A 294 -19.15 15.86 -0.08
C TRP A 294 -19.54 15.11 -1.36
N LYS A 295 -19.36 13.77 -1.40
CA LYS A 295 -19.76 12.95 -2.56
C LYS A 295 -21.27 13.01 -2.86
N SER A 296 -22.10 13.22 -1.84
CA SER A 296 -23.56 13.35 -1.99
C SER A 296 -24.00 14.71 -2.54
N LYS A 297 -23.14 15.74 -2.55
CA LYS A 297 -23.51 17.10 -2.95
C LYS A 297 -23.11 17.42 -4.40
N ASP A 298 -22.07 16.76 -4.92
CA ASP A 298 -21.64 16.89 -6.33
C ASP A 298 -22.57 16.18 -7.32
N GLU A 299 -23.42 15.25 -6.87
CA GLU A 299 -24.48 14.65 -7.71
C GLU A 299 -25.71 15.59 -7.90
N GLY A 300 -25.73 16.77 -7.26
CA GLY A 300 -26.84 17.72 -7.30
C GLY A 300 -26.58 19.02 -8.07
N LEU A 301 -25.46 19.14 -8.79
CA LEU A 301 -25.07 20.34 -9.53
C LEU A 301 -25.06 20.12 -11.05
N ASP A 302 -25.97 19.29 -11.56
CA ASP A 302 -26.34 19.33 -12.97
C ASP A 302 -27.30 20.52 -13.16
N GLY A 303 -26.75 21.64 -13.62
CA GLY A 303 -27.46 22.91 -13.73
C GLY A 303 -28.81 22.78 -14.44
N THR A 304 -29.85 23.32 -13.83
CA THR A 304 -31.22 23.33 -14.36
C THR A 304 -31.25 23.95 -15.77
N PRO A 305 -32.05 23.42 -16.71
CA PRO A 305 -32.07 23.84 -18.12
C PRO A 305 -32.27 25.35 -18.35
N ASP A 306 -32.92 26.03 -17.40
CA ASP A 306 -33.18 27.48 -17.42
C ASP A 306 -31.91 28.35 -17.36
N GLU A 307 -30.83 27.89 -16.71
CA GLU A 307 -29.58 28.66 -16.65
C GLU A 307 -28.83 28.66 -17.98
N ARG A 308 -29.02 27.64 -18.82
CA ARG A 308 -28.38 27.56 -20.15
C ARG A 308 -28.97 28.53 -21.15
N GLN A 309 -30.25 28.91 -21.01
CA GLN A 309 -30.90 29.86 -21.92
C GLN A 309 -30.56 31.32 -21.61
N ARG A 310 -30.22 31.66 -20.36
CA ARG A 310 -29.85 33.03 -19.99
C ARG A 310 -28.44 33.44 -20.41
N LEU A 311 -27.57 32.49 -20.74
CA LEU A 311 -26.21 32.76 -21.21
C LEU A 311 -26.10 32.88 -22.74
N LEU A 312 -27.20 32.63 -23.47
CA LEU A 312 -27.27 32.68 -24.92
C LEU A 312 -28.20 33.78 -25.45
N ALA A 313 -28.68 34.68 -24.58
CA ALA A 313 -29.45 35.88 -24.91
C ALA A 313 -28.68 37.12 -24.51
#